data_AF-A0A843DJF6-F1
#
_entry.id   AF-A0A843DJF6-F1
#
_cell.length_a   1.000
_cell.length_b   1.000
_cell.length_c   1.000
_cell.angle_alpha   90.00
_cell.angle_beta   90.00
_cell.angle_gamma   90.00
#
_symmetry.space_group_name_H-M   'P 1'
#
loop_
_entity.id
_entity.type
_entity.pdbx_description
1 polymer ?
#
loop_
_entity_poly.entity_id
_entity_poly.type
_entity_poly.pdbx_seq_one_letter_code
_entity_poly.pdbx_strand_id
1 'polypeptide(L)'
;FGEKTSASALSAEKLAAAVLLAAKHPVLSINGNTAALAAAEIADLQKASGAQVEVNLFHRTEERLKKVNAVLEEAGCVVNRGEVERCVPLPHDRGLCCPDGIGSADVVLVPLEDGDRCEALVGMGKIVITVDLNPIDRTSKMATLPIIDEVRRALPNIAEECRRLKAAGGVSQMPEIDSRAILQAAVNDIKEFLDHALD
;
A
#
# COMPACT_ATOMS: atom_id res chain seq x y z
N PHE A 1 14.34 8.78 -4.40
CA PHE A 1 15.76 9.02 -4.04
C PHE A 1 16.02 10.52 -3.98
N GLY A 2 17.03 10.98 -3.23
CA GLY A 2 17.30 12.43 -3.07
C GLY A 2 16.16 13.19 -2.38
N GLU A 3 15.48 12.54 -1.42
CA GLU A 3 14.39 13.13 -0.61
C GLU A 3 13.20 13.72 -1.40
N LYS A 4 13.00 13.27 -2.64
CA LYS A 4 11.88 13.63 -3.50
C LYS A 4 11.23 12.40 -4.12
N THR A 5 9.96 12.54 -4.50
CA THR A 5 9.26 11.60 -5.37
C THR A 5 9.92 11.64 -6.75
N SER A 6 10.38 10.50 -7.25
CA SER A 6 10.98 10.39 -8.58
C SER A 6 9.91 10.23 -9.67
N ALA A 7 10.31 10.32 -10.94
CA ALA A 7 9.38 10.16 -12.05
C ALA A 7 8.79 8.73 -12.12
N SER A 8 9.60 7.70 -11.83
CA SER A 8 9.12 6.31 -11.75
C SER A 8 8.16 6.11 -10.58
N ALA A 9 8.48 6.67 -9.40
CA ALA A 9 7.60 6.64 -8.23
C ALA A 9 6.24 7.28 -8.52
N LEU A 10 6.23 8.50 -9.05
CA LEU A 10 5.00 9.22 -9.39
C LEU A 10 4.16 8.46 -10.43
N SER A 11 4.81 7.79 -11.37
CA SER A 11 4.11 6.96 -12.36
C SER A 11 3.46 5.73 -11.72
N ALA A 12 4.16 5.07 -10.79
CA ALA A 12 3.64 3.94 -10.03
C ALA A 12 2.49 4.36 -9.09
N GLU A 13 2.59 5.52 -8.43
CA GLU A 13 1.54 6.10 -7.60
C GLU A 13 0.27 6.38 -8.40
N LYS A 14 0.42 6.92 -9.62
CA LYS A 14 -0.72 7.15 -10.51
C LYS A 14 -1.39 5.85 -10.94
N LEU A 15 -0.59 4.84 -11.28
CA LEU A 15 -1.09 3.51 -11.59
C LEU A 15 -1.82 2.89 -10.39
N ALA A 16 -1.26 3.03 -9.18
CA ALA A 16 -1.88 2.53 -7.95
C ALA A 16 -3.24 3.18 -7.67
N ALA A 17 -3.38 4.49 -7.90
CA ALA A 17 -4.67 5.17 -7.80
C ALA A 17 -5.69 4.56 -8.77
N ALA A 18 -5.30 4.32 -10.03
CA ALA A 18 -6.18 3.69 -11.00
C ALA A 18 -6.59 2.26 -10.61
N VAL A 19 -5.63 1.46 -10.11
CA VAL A 19 -5.87 0.10 -9.60
C VAL A 19 -6.84 0.11 -8.41
N LEU A 20 -6.62 1.00 -7.43
CA LEU A 20 -7.50 1.12 -6.26
C LEU A 20 -8.94 1.50 -6.66
N LEU A 21 -9.11 2.36 -7.66
CA LEU A 21 -10.44 2.78 -8.14
C LEU A 21 -11.13 1.74 -9.02
N ALA A 22 -10.37 0.88 -9.70
CA ALA A 22 -10.91 -0.22 -10.51
C ALA A 22 -11.25 -1.47 -9.67
N ALA A 23 -10.75 -1.55 -8.44
CA ALA A 23 -10.95 -2.67 -7.52
C ALA A 23 -12.41 -2.81 -7.08
N LYS A 24 -12.86 -4.05 -6.85
CA LYS A 24 -14.17 -4.34 -6.26
C LYS A 24 -14.15 -4.22 -4.74
N HIS A 25 -13.07 -4.69 -4.12
CA HIS A 25 -12.87 -4.72 -2.68
C HIS A 25 -11.45 -4.25 -2.32
N PRO A 26 -11.11 -2.96 -2.55
CA PRO A 26 -9.82 -2.42 -2.19
C PRO A 26 -9.66 -2.28 -0.67
N VAL A 27 -8.52 -2.72 -0.13
CA VAL A 27 -8.18 -2.62 1.30
C VAL A 27 -6.82 -1.96 1.51
N LEU A 28 -6.77 -0.99 2.42
CA LEU A 28 -5.55 -0.41 2.97
C LEU A 28 -5.18 -1.19 4.24
N SER A 29 -4.15 -2.03 4.16
CA SER A 29 -3.67 -2.86 5.27
C SER A 29 -2.59 -2.11 6.04
N ILE A 30 -2.95 -1.55 7.20
CA ILE A 30 -2.12 -0.59 7.94
C ILE A 30 -1.40 -1.27 9.10
N ASN A 31 -0.07 -1.17 9.12
CA ASN A 31 0.75 -1.57 10.25
C ASN A 31 1.05 -0.40 11.19
N GLY A 32 1.67 -0.71 12.34
CA GLY A 32 1.98 0.30 13.36
C GLY A 32 2.94 1.39 12.89
N ASN A 33 3.90 1.09 12.00
CA ASN A 33 4.83 2.09 11.48
C ASN A 33 4.12 3.07 10.55
N THR A 34 3.29 2.53 9.65
CA THR A 34 2.50 3.31 8.70
C THR A 34 1.50 4.21 9.43
N ALA A 35 0.80 3.68 10.45
CA ALA A 35 -0.08 4.48 11.28
C ALA A 35 0.66 5.61 12.01
N ALA A 36 1.85 5.34 12.56
CA ALA A 36 2.62 6.35 13.27
C ALA A 36 3.16 7.47 12.34
N LEU A 37 3.50 7.13 11.09
CA LEU A 37 4.09 8.06 10.15
C LEU A 37 3.06 8.85 9.34
N ALA A 38 1.91 8.24 9.01
CA ALA A 38 1.05 8.70 7.93
C ALA A 38 -0.46 8.55 8.19
N ALA A 39 -0.91 8.60 9.45
CA ALA A 39 -2.33 8.40 9.79
C ALA A 39 -3.28 9.38 9.06
N ALA A 40 -2.90 10.65 8.94
CA ALA A 40 -3.71 11.66 8.25
C ALA A 40 -3.77 11.40 6.74
N GLU A 41 -2.65 11.01 6.15
CA GLU A 41 -2.51 10.66 4.74
C GLU A 41 -3.30 9.38 4.42
N ILE A 42 -3.34 8.39 5.33
CA ILE A 42 -4.20 7.21 5.22
C ILE A 42 -5.68 7.61 5.23
N ALA A 43 -6.10 8.50 6.14
CA ALA A 43 -7.49 8.95 6.21
C ALA A 43 -7.91 9.69 4.92
N ASP A 44 -7.04 10.53 4.37
CA ASP A 44 -7.29 11.20 3.09
C ASP A 44 -7.36 10.21 1.92
N LEU A 45 -6.44 9.24 1.87
CA LEU A 45 -6.45 8.19 0.85
C LEU A 45 -7.69 7.30 0.96
N GLN A 46 -8.12 6.96 2.19
CA GLN A 46 -9.35 6.20 2.42
C GLN A 46 -10.55 6.93 1.81
N LYS A 47 -10.68 8.24 2.07
CA LYS A 47 -11.76 9.06 1.52
C LYS A 47 -11.66 9.19 -0.01
N ALA A 48 -10.44 9.35 -0.53
CA ALA A 48 -10.20 9.55 -1.96
C ALA A 48 -10.46 8.28 -2.78
N SER A 49 -10.05 7.12 -2.28
CA SER A 49 -10.20 5.82 -2.95
C SER A 49 -11.58 5.19 -2.70
N GLY A 50 -12.07 5.24 -1.46
CA GLY A 50 -13.20 4.44 -0.97
C GLY A 50 -12.79 3.07 -0.44
N ALA A 51 -11.49 2.81 -0.29
CA ALA A 51 -10.98 1.56 0.25
C ALA A 51 -11.33 1.36 1.73
N GLN A 52 -11.48 0.11 2.16
CA GLN A 52 -11.56 -0.19 3.59
C GLN A 52 -10.19 -0.04 4.23
N VAL A 53 -10.14 0.33 5.51
CA VAL A 53 -8.90 0.36 6.30
C VAL A 53 -8.94 -0.79 7.28
N GLU A 54 -7.93 -1.66 7.26
CA GLU A 54 -7.79 -2.77 8.19
C GLU A 54 -6.41 -2.74 8.86
N VAL A 55 -6.36 -2.88 10.18
CA VAL A 55 -5.08 -2.91 10.92
C VAL A 55 -4.48 -4.31 10.90
N ASN A 56 -3.26 -4.40 10.38
CA ASN A 56 -2.46 -5.61 10.41
C ASN A 56 -1.17 -5.40 11.22
N LEU A 57 -0.88 -6.29 12.16
CA LEU A 57 0.29 -6.18 13.05
C LEU A 57 1.13 -7.47 13.01
N PHE A 58 2.44 -7.30 12.86
CA PHE A 58 3.39 -8.41 12.91
C PHE A 58 3.42 -9.09 14.30
N HIS A 59 3.50 -8.27 15.37
CA HIS A 59 3.35 -8.72 16.75
C HIS A 59 2.00 -8.21 17.27
N ARG A 60 0.98 -9.04 17.09
CA ARG A 60 -0.40 -8.70 17.46
C ARG A 60 -0.57 -8.82 18.97
N THR A 61 -0.93 -7.72 19.62
CA THR A 61 -1.43 -7.70 20.99
C THR A 61 -2.67 -6.81 21.03
N GLU A 62 -3.60 -7.08 21.95
CA GLU A 62 -4.80 -6.25 22.08
C GLU A 62 -4.46 -4.79 22.38
N GLU A 63 -3.43 -4.56 23.21
CA GLU A 63 -2.98 -3.22 23.56
C GLU A 63 -2.47 -2.46 22.32
N ARG A 64 -1.63 -3.11 21.50
CA ARG A 64 -1.08 -2.50 20.29
C ARG A 64 -2.18 -2.24 19.25
N LEU A 65 -3.11 -3.18 19.10
CA LEU A 65 -4.27 -3.02 18.21
C LEU A 65 -5.12 -1.83 18.63
N LYS A 66 -5.44 -1.70 19.93
CA LYS A 66 -6.18 -0.55 20.47
C LYS A 66 -5.47 0.77 20.20
N LYS A 67 -4.15 0.85 20.43
CA LYS A 67 -3.35 2.06 20.18
C LYS A 67 -3.33 2.46 18.71
N VAL A 68 -3.09 1.50 17.81
CA VAL A 68 -3.04 1.78 16.36
C VAL A 68 -4.41 2.19 15.84
N ASN A 69 -5.49 1.52 16.27
CA ASN A 69 -6.84 1.93 15.91
C ASN A 69 -7.16 3.35 16.39
N ALA A 70 -6.80 3.69 17.63
CA ALA A 70 -7.02 5.04 18.17
C ALA A 70 -6.31 6.12 17.34
N VAL A 71 -5.03 5.90 16.98
CA VAL A 71 -4.27 6.84 16.14
C VAL A 71 -4.94 7.05 14.78
N LEU A 72 -5.43 5.99 14.15
CA LEU A 72 -6.10 6.08 12.85
C LEU A 72 -7.46 6.76 12.95
N GLU A 73 -8.25 6.45 13.98
CA GLU A 73 -9.56 7.04 14.20
C GLU A 73 -9.47 8.53 14.57
N GLU A 74 -8.49 8.92 15.40
CA GLU A 74 -8.18 10.32 15.70
C GLU A 74 -7.80 11.11 14.44
N ALA A 75 -7.16 10.46 13.47
CA ALA A 75 -6.86 11.06 12.16
C ALA A 75 -8.06 11.06 11.19
N GLY A 76 -9.18 10.43 11.55
CA GLY A 76 -10.41 10.40 10.76
C GLY A 76 -10.63 9.16 9.91
N CYS A 77 -9.85 8.08 10.12
CA CYS A 77 -10.10 6.81 9.44
C CYS A 77 -11.33 6.09 10.01
N VAL A 78 -12.06 5.41 9.14
CA VAL A 78 -13.04 4.39 9.54
C VAL A 78 -12.37 3.02 9.45
N VAL A 79 -11.93 2.49 10.60
CA VAL A 79 -11.18 1.24 10.67
C VAL A 79 -12.13 0.04 10.78
N ASN A 80 -11.93 -0.99 9.95
CA ASN A 80 -12.62 -2.27 10.08
C ASN A 80 -12.17 -2.98 11.36
N ARG A 81 -13.14 -3.26 12.24
CA ARG A 81 -12.96 -3.92 13.53
C ARG A 81 -13.60 -5.32 13.55
N GLY A 82 -13.80 -5.91 12.37
CA GLY A 82 -14.35 -7.26 12.20
C GLY A 82 -13.55 -8.32 12.95
N GLU A 83 -14.20 -9.46 13.18
CA GLU A 83 -13.53 -10.63 13.72
C GLU A 83 -12.48 -11.13 12.73
N VAL A 84 -11.33 -11.55 13.25
CA VAL A 84 -10.22 -12.02 12.42
C VAL A 84 -10.16 -13.53 12.39
N GLU A 85 -9.91 -14.07 11.21
CA GLU A 85 -9.64 -15.48 10.98
C GLU A 85 -8.30 -15.64 10.25
N ARG A 86 -7.78 -16.87 10.19
CA ARG A 86 -6.58 -17.16 9.41
C ARG A 86 -6.94 -17.24 7.92
N CYS A 87 -7.03 -16.08 7.27
CA CYS A 87 -7.33 -16.01 5.84
C CYS A 87 -6.06 -16.00 4.97
N VAL A 88 -4.91 -15.57 5.50
CA VAL A 88 -3.62 -15.59 4.79
C VAL A 88 -2.83 -16.83 5.22
N PRO A 89 -2.24 -17.61 4.28
CA PRO A 89 -1.62 -18.91 4.56
C PRO A 89 -0.24 -18.79 5.24
N LEU A 90 -0.20 -18.13 6.39
CA LEU A 90 0.96 -18.01 7.27
C LEU A 90 0.68 -18.73 8.59
N PRO A 91 1.68 -19.35 9.23
CA PRO A 91 1.49 -20.18 10.44
C PRO A 91 1.31 -19.37 11.74
N HIS A 92 1.46 -18.04 11.70
CA HIS A 92 1.47 -17.16 12.89
C HIS A 92 0.42 -16.06 12.79
N ASP A 93 0.35 -15.16 13.75
CA ASP A 93 -0.67 -14.09 13.82
C ASP A 93 -0.67 -13.16 12.59
N ARG A 94 0.42 -13.15 11.81
CA ARG A 94 0.53 -12.46 10.51
C ARG A 94 -0.48 -12.96 9.46
N GLY A 95 -0.99 -14.18 9.67
CA GLY A 95 -2.03 -14.79 8.85
C GLY A 95 -3.45 -14.32 9.18
N LEU A 96 -3.64 -13.63 10.32
CA LEU A 96 -4.94 -13.21 10.82
C LEU A 96 -5.41 -11.92 10.16
N CYS A 97 -6.60 -11.94 9.58
CA CYS A 97 -7.27 -10.76 9.04
C CYS A 97 -8.79 -11.00 8.94
N CYS A 98 -9.55 -9.93 8.70
CA CYS A 98 -10.99 -10.00 8.60
C CYS A 98 -11.39 -10.72 7.30
N PRO A 99 -12.29 -11.74 7.33
CA PRO A 99 -12.78 -12.39 6.11
C PRO A 99 -13.44 -11.41 5.12
N ASP A 100 -14.14 -10.39 5.64
CA ASP A 100 -14.79 -9.33 4.87
C ASP A 100 -13.88 -8.12 4.57
N GLY A 101 -12.62 -8.17 5.03
CA GLY A 101 -11.56 -7.21 4.72
C GLY A 101 -10.49 -7.83 3.82
N ILE A 102 -9.24 -7.91 4.29
CA ILE A 102 -8.10 -8.47 3.52
C ILE A 102 -8.41 -9.87 2.98
N GLY A 103 -9.19 -10.68 3.72
CA GLY A 103 -9.58 -12.04 3.30
C GLY A 103 -10.25 -12.06 1.92
N SER A 104 -11.23 -11.19 1.71
CA SER A 104 -12.01 -11.09 0.45
C SER A 104 -11.49 -10.04 -0.54
N ALA A 105 -10.51 -9.23 -0.16
CA ALA A 105 -9.94 -8.19 -1.00
C ALA A 105 -9.36 -8.71 -2.33
N ASP A 106 -9.60 -7.98 -3.42
CA ASP A 106 -8.95 -8.19 -4.72
C ASP A 106 -7.70 -7.32 -4.90
N VAL A 107 -7.68 -6.14 -4.27
CA VAL A 107 -6.52 -5.24 -4.20
C VAL A 107 -6.19 -4.93 -2.74
N VAL A 108 -4.91 -5.04 -2.37
CA VAL A 108 -4.44 -4.66 -1.04
C VAL A 108 -3.23 -3.73 -1.14
N LEU A 109 -3.34 -2.56 -0.51
CA LEU A 109 -2.21 -1.64 -0.31
C LEU A 109 -1.55 -1.93 1.05
N VAL A 110 -0.28 -2.30 1.04
CA VAL A 110 0.53 -2.72 2.20
C VAL A 110 1.85 -1.93 2.27
N PRO A 111 1.86 -0.72 2.86
CA PRO A 111 3.09 0.05 3.04
C PRO A 111 4.00 -0.59 4.09
N LEU A 112 5.32 -0.54 3.87
CA LEU A 112 6.33 -0.99 4.85
C LEU A 112 6.07 -2.43 5.36
N GLU A 113 5.77 -3.36 4.45
CA GLU A 113 5.30 -4.72 4.76
C GLU A 113 6.42 -5.76 4.73
N ASP A 114 6.21 -6.86 5.45
CA ASP A 114 7.14 -7.99 5.43
C ASP A 114 7.00 -8.86 4.16
N GLY A 115 8.13 -9.38 3.68
CA GLY A 115 8.18 -10.12 2.43
C GLY A 115 7.41 -11.44 2.42
N ASP A 116 7.26 -12.12 3.57
CA ASP A 116 6.49 -13.38 3.62
C ASP A 116 5.00 -13.12 3.40
N ARG A 117 4.49 -12.05 4.01
CA ARG A 117 3.08 -11.67 3.90
C ARG A 117 2.75 -11.11 2.53
N CYS A 118 3.64 -10.29 1.96
CA CYS A 118 3.52 -9.84 0.57
C CYS A 118 3.43 -11.05 -0.38
N GLU A 119 4.36 -11.99 -0.29
CA GLU A 119 4.38 -13.20 -1.11
C GLU A 119 3.13 -14.06 -0.92
N ALA A 120 2.66 -14.24 0.32
CA ALA A 120 1.43 -14.98 0.60
C ALA A 120 0.18 -14.32 -0.02
N LEU A 121 0.05 -13.00 0.07
CA LEU A 121 -1.07 -12.26 -0.52
C LEU A 121 -1.05 -12.32 -2.05
N VAL A 122 0.13 -12.20 -2.67
CA VAL A 122 0.30 -12.39 -4.12
C VAL A 122 -0.02 -13.82 -4.54
N GLY A 123 0.42 -14.81 -3.75
CA GLY A 123 0.10 -16.23 -3.98
C GLY A 123 -1.39 -16.56 -3.87
N MET A 124 -2.16 -15.74 -3.15
CA MET A 124 -3.63 -15.81 -3.12
C MET A 124 -4.30 -15.15 -4.35
N GLY A 125 -3.53 -14.63 -5.31
CA GLY A 125 -4.04 -13.98 -6.51
C GLY A 125 -4.51 -12.54 -6.29
N LYS A 126 -4.15 -11.91 -5.16
CA LYS A 126 -4.48 -10.50 -4.89
C LYS A 126 -3.49 -9.60 -5.62
N ILE A 127 -3.94 -8.43 -6.07
CA ILE A 127 -3.04 -7.36 -6.51
C ILE A 127 -2.49 -6.69 -5.26
N VAL A 128 -1.19 -6.81 -5.04
CA VAL A 128 -0.51 -6.24 -3.87
C VAL A 128 0.24 -4.99 -4.29
N ILE A 129 -0.23 -3.84 -3.79
CA ILE A 129 0.44 -2.55 -3.93
C ILE A 129 1.28 -2.35 -2.68
N THR A 130 2.58 -2.07 -2.82
CA THR A 130 3.44 -1.73 -1.68
C THR A 130 4.08 -0.38 -1.86
N VAL A 131 4.43 0.26 -0.75
CA VAL A 131 5.26 1.47 -0.70
C VAL A 131 6.47 1.14 0.14
N ASP A 132 7.64 1.18 -0.49
CA ASP A 132 8.94 0.91 0.13
C ASP A 132 9.99 1.84 -0.47
N LEU A 133 11.07 2.11 0.24
CA LEU A 133 12.21 2.86 -0.28
C LEU A 133 13.21 1.98 -1.03
N ASN A 134 13.17 0.66 -0.81
CA ASN A 134 14.18 -0.25 -1.31
C ASN A 134 13.68 -1.09 -2.50
N PRO A 135 14.06 -0.78 -3.75
CA PRO A 135 13.56 -1.50 -4.92
C PRO A 135 14.08 -2.93 -5.07
N ILE A 136 15.07 -3.34 -4.27
CA ILE A 136 15.69 -4.66 -4.37
C ILE A 136 15.38 -5.59 -3.20
N ASP A 137 14.59 -5.12 -2.24
CA ASP A 137 14.15 -5.94 -1.12
C ASP A 137 13.16 -7.03 -1.59
N ARG A 138 12.84 -7.96 -0.69
CA ARG A 138 11.96 -9.08 -1.03
C ARG A 138 10.53 -8.60 -1.24
N THR A 139 10.05 -7.63 -0.45
CA THR A 139 8.68 -7.12 -0.56
C THR A 139 8.44 -6.46 -1.91
N SER A 140 9.31 -5.55 -2.34
CA SER A 140 9.21 -4.84 -3.63
C SER A 140 9.30 -5.79 -4.82
N LYS A 141 10.16 -6.81 -4.74
CA LYS A 141 10.29 -7.81 -5.82
C LYS A 141 9.08 -8.72 -5.96
N MET A 142 8.37 -9.00 -4.87
CA MET A 142 7.21 -9.89 -4.89
C MET A 142 5.90 -9.14 -5.18
N ALA A 143 5.80 -7.87 -4.79
CA ALA A 143 4.58 -7.08 -4.96
C ALA A 143 4.16 -6.99 -6.44
N THR A 144 2.85 -6.98 -6.67
CA THR A 144 2.27 -6.76 -8.01
C THR A 144 2.57 -5.35 -8.50
N LEU A 145 2.50 -4.36 -7.62
CA LEU A 145 2.78 -2.96 -7.93
C LEU A 145 3.67 -2.35 -6.83
N PRO A 146 5.01 -2.35 -7.00
CA PRO A 146 5.93 -1.73 -6.06
C PRO A 146 6.08 -0.23 -6.32
N ILE A 147 5.76 0.60 -5.33
CA ILE A 147 6.00 2.04 -5.35
C ILE A 147 7.28 2.33 -4.57
N ILE A 148 8.28 2.88 -5.25
CA ILE A 148 9.58 3.15 -4.66
C ILE A 148 9.67 4.61 -4.21
N ASP A 149 8.97 4.92 -3.12
CA ASP A 149 8.96 6.25 -2.50
C ASP A 149 8.71 6.18 -0.98
N GLU A 150 8.82 7.32 -0.32
CA GLU A 150 8.52 7.45 1.11
C GLU A 150 7.00 7.56 1.34
N VAL A 151 6.50 6.90 2.38
CA VAL A 151 5.07 6.72 2.60
C VAL A 151 4.29 8.03 2.75
N ARG A 152 4.87 9.06 3.38
CA ARG A 152 4.21 10.37 3.55
C ARG A 152 4.19 11.21 2.27
N ARG A 153 4.94 10.83 1.23
CA ARG A 153 4.83 11.41 -0.12
C ARG A 153 3.91 10.59 -1.02
N ALA A 154 4.07 9.27 -0.99
CA ALA A 154 3.32 8.37 -1.86
C ALA A 154 1.81 8.42 -1.59
N LEU A 155 1.39 8.33 -0.33
CA LEU A 155 -0.04 8.26 -0.01
C LEU A 155 -0.82 9.52 -0.44
N PRO A 156 -0.32 10.76 -0.20
CA PRO A 156 -0.93 11.97 -0.74
C PRO A 156 -1.01 12.00 -2.27
N ASN A 157 0.06 11.61 -2.97
CA ASN A 157 0.08 11.60 -4.44
C ASN A 157 -0.97 10.62 -5.00
N ILE A 158 -1.09 9.43 -4.41
CA ILE A 158 -2.14 8.45 -4.77
C ILE A 158 -3.53 9.03 -4.50
N ALA A 159 -3.73 9.70 -3.35
CA ALA A 159 -5.02 10.29 -3.00
C ALA A 159 -5.43 11.44 -3.94
N GLU A 160 -4.48 12.30 -4.31
CA GLU A 160 -4.69 13.35 -5.31
C GLU A 160 -5.08 12.75 -6.67
N GLU A 161 -4.35 11.73 -7.11
CA GLU A 161 -4.66 11.07 -8.37
C GLU A 161 -6.02 10.37 -8.33
N CYS A 162 -6.40 9.74 -7.21
CA CYS A 162 -7.73 9.16 -7.04
C CYS A 162 -8.83 10.20 -7.26
N ARG A 163 -8.67 11.40 -6.68
CA ARG A 163 -9.60 12.52 -6.90
C ARG A 163 -9.63 12.97 -8.36
N ARG A 164 -8.45 13.10 -8.98
CA ARG A 164 -8.32 13.49 -10.40
C ARG A 164 -9.04 12.51 -11.32
N LEU A 165 -8.82 11.21 -11.13
CA LEU A 165 -9.45 10.15 -11.92
C LEU A 165 -10.96 10.10 -11.70
N LYS A 166 -11.44 10.23 -10.45
CA LYS A 166 -12.90 10.34 -10.18
C LYS A 166 -13.53 11.53 -10.89
N ALA A 167 -12.88 12.69 -10.85
CA ALA A 167 -13.35 13.88 -11.56
C ALA A 167 -13.34 13.71 -13.10
N ALA A 168 -12.45 12.87 -13.62
CA ALA A 168 -12.35 12.51 -15.04
C ALA A 168 -13.29 11.37 -15.48
N GLY A 169 -14.19 10.90 -14.61
CA GLY A 169 -15.17 9.85 -14.92
C GLY A 169 -14.87 8.47 -14.33
N GLY A 170 -13.86 8.36 -13.46
CA GLY A 170 -13.46 7.11 -12.81
C GLY A 170 -12.58 6.22 -13.67
N VAL A 171 -12.38 4.98 -13.24
CA VAL A 171 -11.61 3.95 -13.97
C VAL A 171 -12.54 2.79 -14.29
N SER A 172 -12.70 2.46 -15.57
CA SER A 172 -13.67 1.47 -16.03
C SER A 172 -13.12 0.04 -16.08
N GLN A 173 -11.79 -0.12 -16.13
CA GLN A 173 -11.11 -1.39 -16.27
C GLN A 173 -9.82 -1.40 -15.44
N MET A 174 -9.45 -2.56 -14.93
CA MET A 174 -8.17 -2.75 -14.24
C MET A 174 -7.02 -2.47 -15.21
N PRO A 175 -6.12 -1.52 -14.92
CA PRO A 175 -4.99 -1.24 -15.80
C PRO A 175 -4.00 -2.40 -15.79
N GLU A 176 -3.21 -2.51 -16.85
CA GLU A 176 -2.10 -3.46 -16.92
C GLU A 176 -0.98 -3.04 -15.96
N ILE A 177 -0.38 -4.02 -15.28
CA ILE A 177 0.68 -3.79 -14.29
C ILE A 177 1.91 -4.61 -14.70
N ASP A 178 3.02 -3.92 -14.98
CA ASP A 178 4.33 -4.54 -15.21
C ASP A 178 5.27 -4.19 -14.05
N SER A 179 5.30 -5.05 -13.02
CA SER A 179 6.14 -4.87 -11.84
C SER A 179 7.63 -4.78 -12.19
N ARG A 180 8.07 -5.53 -13.21
CA ARG A 180 9.47 -5.54 -13.64
C ARG A 180 9.85 -4.20 -14.25
N ALA A 181 9.00 -3.63 -15.10
CA ALA A 181 9.22 -2.31 -15.67
C ALA A 181 9.27 -1.22 -14.58
N ILE A 182 8.37 -1.29 -13.58
CA ILE A 182 8.34 -0.34 -12.46
C ILE A 182 9.66 -0.40 -11.65
N LEU A 183 10.10 -1.60 -11.25
CA LEU A 183 11.35 -1.76 -10.50
C LEU A 183 12.57 -1.36 -11.32
N GLN A 184 12.60 -1.69 -12.62
CA GLN A 184 13.71 -1.30 -13.48
C GLN A 184 13.80 0.22 -13.63
N ALA A 185 12.66 0.92 -13.73
CA ALA A 185 12.61 2.37 -13.76
C ALA A 185 13.12 2.98 -12.44
N ALA A 186 12.70 2.43 -11.28
CA ALA A 186 13.21 2.87 -9.99
C ALA A 186 14.73 2.66 -9.83
N VAL A 187 15.26 1.52 -10.30
CA VAL A 187 16.71 1.28 -10.31
C VAL A 187 17.45 2.25 -11.23
N ASN A 188 16.86 2.60 -12.38
CA ASN A 188 17.45 3.60 -13.28
C ASN A 188 17.47 4.99 -12.63
N ASP A 189 16.40 5.39 -11.93
CA ASP A 189 16.35 6.64 -11.17
C ASP A 189 17.45 6.69 -10.09
N ILE A 190 17.75 5.56 -9.43
CA ILE A 190 18.88 5.47 -8.48
C ILE A 190 20.19 5.72 -9.21
N LYS A 191 20.42 5.02 -10.32
CA LYS A 191 21.68 5.11 -11.06
C LYS A 191 21.94 6.53 -11.52
N GLU A 192 20.95 7.18 -12.12
CA GLU A 192 21.04 8.58 -12.54
C GLU A 192 21.30 9.51 -11.35
N PHE A 193 20.62 9.30 -10.21
CA PHE A 193 20.89 10.08 -9.01
C PHE A 193 22.34 9.90 -8.52
N LEU A 194 22.87 8.68 -8.51
CA LEU A 194 24.23 8.39 -8.07
C LEU A 194 25.28 8.95 -9.02
N ASP A 195 25.02 8.93 -10.34
CA ASP A 195 25.92 9.48 -11.36
C ASP A 195 26.14 11.00 -11.18
N HIS A 196 25.15 11.72 -10.62
CA HIS A 196 25.20 13.16 -10.36
C HIS A 196 25.35 13.52 -8.87
N ALA A 197 25.55 12.55 -7.97
CA ALA A 197 25.48 12.80 -6.52
C ALA A 197 26.65 13.63 -5.97
N LEU A 198 27.75 13.74 -6.72
CA LEU A 198 28.97 14.45 -6.33
C LEU A 198 29.26 15.70 -7.19
N ASP A 199 28.37 15.99 -8.15
CA ASP A 199 28.42 17.21 -8.99
C ASP A 199 27.82 18.40 -8.22
#